data_AF-A0A9P5QEU1-F1
#
_entry.id   AF-A0A9P5QEU1-F1
#
_cell.length_a   1.000
_cell.length_b   1.000
_cell.length_c   1.000
_cell.angle_alpha   90.00
_cell.angle_beta   90.00
_cell.angle_gamma   90.00
#
_symmetry.space_group_name_H-M   'P 1'
#
loop_
_entity.id
_entity.type
_entity.pdbx_description
1 polymer ?
#
loop_
_entity_poly.entity_id
_entity_poly.type
_entity_poly.pdbx_seq_one_letter_code
_entity_poly.pdbx_strand_id
1 'polypeptide(L)'
;QISKIFLEEKMFKTWYHGKTVLLGDACHKFHPAAGEGARNAICDTIVLANCIHSMPDSSSESIEDAFKEYYRQRYDLAEIAYTRSVMMSKFLNGQKWHERLLRHVLLNYVPACLVKSDTVKAMSYRPQIAWLPLTENRGTGPVQPQEFKQGNTATAVDVR
;
A
#
# COMPACT_ATOMS: atom_id res chain seq x y z
N GLN A 1 12.81 8.95 29.79
CA GLN A 1 13.18 9.80 28.64
C GLN A 1 12.90 9.01 27.38
N ILE A 2 11.87 9.36 26.60
CA ILE A 2 11.62 8.71 25.29
C ILE A 2 12.64 9.31 24.33
N SER A 3 13.64 8.52 23.93
CA SER A 3 14.54 8.89 22.85
C SER A 3 13.74 9.00 21.56
N LYS A 4 13.76 10.17 20.90
CA LYS A 4 13.28 10.30 19.53
C LYS A 4 14.25 9.55 18.61
N ILE A 5 13.99 8.27 18.39
CA ILE A 5 14.68 7.50 17.36
C ILE A 5 14.12 8.00 16.02
N PHE A 6 14.94 8.72 15.26
CA PHE A 6 14.63 9.05 13.88
C PHE A 6 14.75 7.76 13.06
N LEU A 7 13.61 7.16 12.75
CA LEU A 7 13.56 6.08 11.77
C LEU A 7 13.75 6.70 10.38
N GLU A 8 14.77 6.24 9.65
CA GLU A 8 14.98 6.66 8.25
C GLU A 8 13.77 6.24 7.42
N GLU A 9 13.13 7.22 6.77
CA GLU A 9 12.09 7.03 5.78
C GLU A 9 12.76 6.95 4.41
N LYS A 10 12.39 5.97 3.58
CA LYS A 10 13.02 5.81 2.26
C LYS A 10 12.11 5.10 1.27
N MET A 11 12.08 5.61 0.05
CA MET A 11 11.46 4.98 -1.11
C MET A 11 12.55 4.64 -2.12
N PHE A 12 12.78 3.36 -2.39
CA PHE A 12 13.77 2.92 -3.38
C PHE A 12 13.15 2.90 -4.78
N LYS A 13 13.96 3.21 -5.81
CA LYS A 13 13.54 3.21 -7.22
C LYS A 13 13.64 1.84 -7.91
N THR A 14 14.40 0.91 -7.33
CA THR A 14 14.63 -0.41 -7.92
C THR A 14 14.21 -1.45 -6.90
N TRP A 15 13.20 -2.25 -7.24
CA TRP A 15 12.65 -3.26 -6.33
C TRP A 15 12.95 -4.69 -6.76
N TYR A 16 13.53 -4.89 -7.94
CA TYR A 16 13.87 -6.22 -8.43
C TYR A 16 15.11 -6.15 -9.31
N HIS A 17 15.78 -7.30 -9.44
CA HIS A 17 16.89 -7.51 -10.35
C HIS A 17 17.08 -9.01 -10.60
N GLY A 18 16.94 -9.45 -11.85
CA GLY A 18 16.94 -10.88 -12.20
C GLY A 18 15.90 -11.64 -11.39
N LYS A 19 16.33 -12.67 -10.65
CA LYS A 19 15.45 -13.53 -9.81
C LYS A 19 15.29 -13.05 -8.36
N THR A 20 15.65 -11.80 -8.07
CA THR A 20 15.52 -11.23 -6.72
C THR A 20 14.52 -10.08 -6.74
N VAL A 21 13.61 -10.05 -5.76
CA VAL A 21 12.60 -9.01 -5.58
C VAL A 21 12.55 -8.55 -4.12
N LEU A 22 12.25 -7.27 -3.91
CA LEU A 22 12.09 -6.59 -2.64
C LEU A 22 10.61 -6.21 -2.44
N LEU A 23 10.14 -6.30 -1.19
CA LEU A 23 8.78 -5.94 -0.79
C LEU A 23 8.77 -5.36 0.63
N GLY A 24 7.74 -4.58 0.96
CA GLY A 24 7.62 -3.92 2.26
C GLY A 24 8.79 -2.97 2.56
N ASP A 25 9.22 -2.93 3.83
CA ASP A 25 10.29 -2.04 4.31
C ASP A 25 11.63 -2.18 3.55
N ALA A 26 11.85 -3.30 2.85
CA ALA A 26 13.04 -3.49 2.02
C ALA A 26 13.08 -2.58 0.78
N CYS A 27 11.93 -2.17 0.25
CA CYS A 27 11.83 -1.27 -0.90
C CYS A 27 11.10 0.05 -0.61
N HIS A 28 10.28 0.11 0.44
CA HIS A 28 9.64 1.34 0.90
C HIS A 28 9.43 1.32 2.41
N LYS A 29 10.14 2.20 3.11
CA LYS A 29 10.01 2.41 4.55
C LYS A 29 9.31 3.75 4.80
N PHE A 30 8.09 3.68 5.32
CA PHE A 30 7.27 4.86 5.62
C PHE A 30 7.49 5.38 7.04
N HIS A 31 7.08 6.62 7.28
CA HIS A 31 7.00 7.13 8.65
C HIS A 31 5.92 6.39 9.45
N PRO A 32 6.20 5.94 10.68
CA PRO A 32 5.25 5.14 11.47
C PRO A 32 3.95 5.90 11.80
N ALA A 33 3.97 7.24 11.83
CA ALA A 33 2.80 8.01 12.23
C ALA A 33 1.59 7.89 11.29
N ALA A 34 1.78 7.48 10.04
CA ALA A 34 0.67 7.23 9.12
C ALA A 34 0.14 5.79 9.18
N GLY A 35 0.85 4.86 9.82
CA GLY A 35 0.42 3.46 9.93
C GLY A 35 0.36 2.70 8.59
N GLU A 36 1.05 3.19 7.55
CA GLU A 36 0.92 2.65 6.18
C GLU A 36 1.84 1.45 5.88
N GLY A 37 2.86 1.19 6.70
CA GLY A 37 3.89 0.16 6.45
C GLY A 37 3.32 -1.25 6.30
N ALA A 38 2.71 -1.77 7.37
CA ALA A 38 2.17 -3.13 7.39
C ALA A 38 1.14 -3.36 6.29
N ARG A 39 0.23 -2.40 6.07
CA ARG A 39 -0.79 -2.49 5.04
C ARG A 39 -0.17 -2.62 3.64
N ASN A 40 0.80 -1.76 3.31
CA ASN A 40 1.43 -1.78 1.99
C ASN A 40 2.28 -3.04 1.79
N ALA A 41 3.01 -3.50 2.81
CA ALA A 41 3.74 -4.76 2.75
C ALA A 41 2.81 -5.96 2.46
N ILE A 42 1.62 -5.98 3.05
CA ILE A 42 0.59 -6.99 2.74
C ILE A 42 0.09 -6.83 1.30
N CYS A 43 -0.21 -5.61 0.86
CA CYS A 43 -0.65 -5.37 -0.52
C CYS A 43 0.41 -5.80 -1.55
N ASP A 44 1.69 -5.54 -1.27
CA ASP A 44 2.81 -5.99 -2.10
C ASP A 44 2.85 -7.50 -2.20
N THR A 45 2.74 -8.18 -1.06
CA THR A 45 2.76 -9.64 -0.98
C THR A 45 1.65 -10.24 -1.83
N ILE A 46 0.44 -9.69 -1.74
CA ILE A 46 -0.72 -10.16 -2.51
C ILE A 46 -0.52 -9.95 -4.01
N VAL A 47 -0.08 -8.76 -4.43
CA VAL A 47 0.15 -8.47 -5.86
C VAL A 47 1.28 -9.33 -6.41
N LEU A 48 2.40 -9.45 -5.69
CA LEU A 48 3.52 -10.30 -6.08
C LEU A 48 3.09 -11.77 -6.21
N ALA A 49 2.29 -12.27 -5.26
CA ALA A 49 1.79 -13.63 -5.31
C ALA A 49 0.88 -13.86 -6.54
N ASN A 50 0.03 -12.89 -6.89
CA ASN A 50 -0.76 -12.90 -8.13
C ASN A 50 0.10 -12.89 -9.40
N CYS A 51 1.15 -12.07 -9.45
CA CYS A 51 2.09 -12.07 -10.57
C CYS A 51 2.79 -13.43 -10.72
N ILE A 52 3.31 -13.99 -9.62
CA ILE A 52 4.01 -15.29 -9.62
C ILE A 52 3.06 -16.43 -10.04
N HIS A 53 1.82 -16.44 -9.53
CA HIS A 53 0.85 -17.47 -9.88
C HIS A 53 0.42 -17.43 -11.35
N SER A 54 0.51 -16.25 -11.98
CA SER A 54 0.11 -16.04 -13.38
C SER A 54 1.25 -16.28 -14.37
N MET A 55 2.44 -16.69 -13.90
CA MET A 55 3.57 -16.98 -14.79
C MET A 55 3.30 -18.21 -15.66
N PRO A 56 3.70 -18.20 -16.94
CA PRO A 56 3.52 -19.36 -17.83
C PRO A 56 4.49 -20.51 -17.50
N ASP A 57 5.67 -20.19 -16.96
CA ASP A 57 6.71 -21.15 -16.58
C ASP A 57 7.64 -20.59 -15.49
N SER A 58 8.66 -21.35 -15.11
CA SER A 58 9.68 -20.95 -14.13
C SER A 58 11.00 -20.46 -14.76
N SER A 59 10.96 -20.03 -16.02
CA SER A 59 12.13 -19.46 -16.69
C SER A 59 12.57 -18.15 -16.02
N SER A 60 13.84 -17.77 -16.21
CA SER A 60 14.35 -16.51 -15.65
C SER A 60 13.62 -15.29 -16.21
N GLU A 61 13.19 -15.35 -17.47
CA GLU A 61 12.48 -14.28 -18.16
C GLU A 61 11.06 -14.12 -17.58
N SER A 62 10.31 -15.21 -17.45
CA SER A 62 8.97 -15.19 -16.82
C SER A 62 8.99 -14.65 -15.39
N ILE A 63 10.00 -15.02 -14.59
CA ILE A 63 10.18 -14.52 -13.23
C ILE A 63 10.43 -13.01 -13.22
N GLU A 64 11.33 -12.54 -14.07
CA GLU A 64 11.65 -11.11 -14.12
C GLU A 64 10.46 -10.29 -14.62
N ASP A 65 9.69 -10.80 -15.57
CA ASP A 65 8.47 -10.15 -16.07
C ASP A 65 7.36 -10.09 -15.01
N ALA A 66 7.20 -11.14 -14.19
CA ALA A 66 6.32 -11.08 -13.03
C ALA A 66 6.74 -10.00 -12.01
N PHE A 67 8.05 -9.81 -11.81
CA PHE A 67 8.57 -8.77 -10.91
C PHE A 67 8.41 -7.36 -11.49
N LYS A 68 8.60 -7.18 -12.81
CA LYS A 68 8.30 -5.93 -13.52
C LYS A 68 6.84 -5.54 -13.35
N GLU A 69 5.94 -6.52 -13.51
CA GLU A 69 4.50 -6.31 -13.40
C GLU A 69 4.08 -5.97 -11.96
N TYR A 70 4.65 -6.66 -10.97
CA TYR A 70 4.49 -6.29 -9.55
C TYR A 70 4.93 -4.85 -9.27
N TYR A 71 6.11 -4.45 -9.76
CA TYR A 71 6.63 -3.10 -9.59
C TYR A 71 5.69 -2.06 -10.23
N ARG A 72 5.22 -2.32 -11.46
CA ARG A 72 4.30 -1.44 -12.19
C ARG A 72 3.00 -1.20 -11.42
N GLN A 73 2.43 -2.23 -10.80
CA GLN A 73 1.17 -2.11 -10.06
C GLN A 73 1.34 -1.42 -8.70
N ARG A 74 2.52 -1.52 -8.06
CA ARG A 74 2.70 -1.13 -6.65
C ARG A 74 3.49 0.16 -6.44
N TYR A 75 4.41 0.51 -7.32
CA TYR A 75 5.32 1.64 -7.10
C TYR A 75 4.58 2.96 -6.85
N ASP A 76 3.65 3.34 -7.73
CA ASP A 76 2.92 4.61 -7.63
C ASP A 76 2.06 4.68 -6.35
N LEU A 77 1.41 3.57 -5.99
CA LEU A 77 0.59 3.48 -4.78
C LEU A 77 1.44 3.61 -3.51
N ALA A 78 2.62 2.99 -3.50
CA ALA A 78 3.58 3.11 -2.42
C ALA A 78 4.19 4.52 -2.35
N GLU A 79 4.43 5.18 -3.49
CA GLU A 79 4.93 6.57 -3.53
C GLU A 79 3.90 7.56 -2.97
N ILE A 80 2.61 7.38 -3.27
CA ILE A 80 1.51 8.15 -2.69
C ILE A 80 1.46 7.94 -1.17
N ALA A 81 1.57 6.68 -0.70
CA ALA A 81 1.60 6.36 0.72
C ALA A 81 2.83 6.95 1.42
N TYR A 82 4.00 6.89 0.78
CA TYR A 82 5.24 7.52 1.25
C TYR A 82 5.07 9.02 1.46
N THR A 83 4.63 9.72 0.41
CA THR A 83 4.42 11.17 0.43
C THR A 83 3.43 11.58 1.53
N ARG A 84 2.35 10.83 1.68
CA ARG A 84 1.37 11.03 2.76
C ARG A 84 1.98 10.80 4.14
N SER A 85 2.84 9.79 4.30
CA SER A 85 3.52 9.52 5.58
C SER A 85 4.50 10.63 5.98
N VAL A 86 5.27 11.16 5.03
CA VAL A 86 6.17 12.31 5.21
C VAL A 86 5.37 13.55 5.60
N MET A 87 4.24 13.80 4.91
CA MET A 87 3.36 14.93 5.21
C MET A 87 2.78 14.82 6.62
N MET A 88 2.31 13.63 7.02
CA MET A 88 1.79 13.38 8.36
C MET A 88 2.88 13.55 9.43
N SER A 89 4.11 13.13 9.16
CA SER A 89 5.26 13.34 10.05
C SER A 89 5.51 14.84 10.29
N LYS A 90 5.56 15.64 9.22
CA LYS A 90 5.68 17.11 9.31
C LYS A 90 4.49 17.72 10.04
N PHE A 91 3.28 17.23 9.80
CA PHE A 91 2.09 17.70 10.49
C PHE A 91 2.18 17.49 12.00
N LEU A 92 2.60 16.31 12.46
CA LEU A 92 2.65 15.98 13.89
C LEU A 92 3.89 16.56 14.59
N ASN A 93 5.06 16.46 13.95
CA ASN A 93 6.36 16.76 14.56
C ASN A 93 6.99 18.08 14.09
N GLY A 94 6.44 18.70 13.04
CA GLY A 94 6.95 19.95 12.48
C GLY A 94 6.91 21.09 13.50
N GLN A 95 7.98 21.88 13.53
CA GLN A 95 8.16 22.99 14.47
C GLN A 95 8.26 24.35 13.78
N LYS A 96 8.27 24.39 12.44
CA LYS A 96 8.34 25.66 11.70
C LYS A 96 7.02 26.41 11.84
N TRP A 97 7.07 27.74 11.75
CA TRP A 97 5.89 28.58 11.95
C TRP A 97 4.76 28.29 10.94
N HIS A 98 5.11 28.00 9.68
CA HIS A 98 4.12 27.63 8.65
C HIS A 98 3.52 26.24 8.87
N GLU A 99 4.29 25.29 9.41
CA GLU A 99 3.78 23.97 9.80
C GLU A 99 2.80 24.09 10.98
N ARG A 100 3.10 24.97 11.94
CA ARG A 100 2.19 25.29 13.06
C ARG A 100 0.92 25.98 12.59
N LEU A 101 1.03 26.93 11.66
CA LEU A 101 -0.12 27.59 11.04
C LEU A 101 -0.99 26.59 10.28
N LEU A 102 -0.38 25.76 9.42
CA LEU A 102 -1.07 24.71 8.68
C LEU A 102 -1.78 23.75 9.64
N ARG A 103 -1.11 23.29 10.71
CA ARG A 103 -1.71 22.43 11.73
C ARG A 103 -2.93 23.09 12.38
N HIS A 104 -2.80 24.36 12.77
CA HIS A 104 -3.89 25.10 13.39
C HIS A 104 -5.10 25.25 12.44
N VAL A 105 -4.84 25.53 11.16
CA VAL A 105 -5.91 25.62 10.16
C VAL A 105 -6.59 24.26 9.95
N LEU A 106 -5.80 23.21 9.75
CA LEU A 106 -6.31 21.86 9.51
C LEU A 106 -7.14 21.32 10.69
N LEU A 107 -6.66 21.49 11.93
CA LEU A 107 -7.35 20.95 13.10
C LEU A 107 -8.63 21.70 13.47
N ASN A 108 -8.74 23.00 13.16
CA ASN A 108 -9.89 23.81 13.57
C ASN A 108 -10.90 24.05 12.45
N TYR A 109 -10.47 24.06 11.18
CA TYR A 109 -11.32 24.50 10.06
C TYR A 109 -11.59 23.43 9.01
N VAL A 110 -10.87 22.30 8.99
CA VAL A 110 -11.17 21.23 8.03
C VAL A 110 -12.34 20.39 8.51
N PRO A 111 -13.43 20.29 7.73
CA PRO A 111 -14.57 19.45 8.09
C PRO A 111 -14.20 17.97 8.16
N ALA A 112 -14.77 17.27 9.14
CA ALA A 112 -14.55 15.84 9.34
C ALA A 112 -14.94 14.99 8.12
N CYS A 113 -15.87 15.46 7.27
CA CYS A 113 -16.27 14.74 6.05
C CYS A 113 -15.13 14.65 5.03
N LEU A 114 -14.29 15.69 4.92
CA LEU A 114 -13.15 15.70 4.00
C LEU A 114 -12.07 14.72 4.46
N VAL A 115 -11.76 14.73 5.76
CA VAL A 115 -10.80 13.78 6.36
C VAL A 115 -11.28 12.34 6.19
N LYS A 116 -12.58 12.09 6.42
CA LYS A 116 -13.18 10.78 6.20
C LYS A 116 -13.10 10.36 4.72
N SER A 117 -13.45 11.25 3.79
CA SER A 117 -13.37 10.95 2.36
C SER A 117 -11.95 10.64 1.91
N ASP A 118 -10.96 11.38 2.39
CA ASP A 118 -9.55 11.15 2.05
C ASP A 118 -9.08 9.79 2.58
N THR A 119 -9.43 9.47 3.83
CA THR A 119 -9.14 8.17 4.45
C THR A 119 -9.77 7.02 3.67
N VAL A 120 -11.04 7.14 3.26
CA VAL A 120 -11.74 6.13 2.46
C VAL A 120 -11.06 5.94 1.11
N LYS A 121 -10.67 7.02 0.43
CA LYS A 121 -9.92 6.93 -0.84
C LYS A 121 -8.58 6.23 -0.65
N ALA A 122 -7.82 6.59 0.38
CA ALA A 122 -6.55 5.97 0.69
C ALA A 122 -6.65 4.47 0.97
N MET A 123 -7.76 4.02 1.60
CA MET A 123 -8.03 2.62 1.94
C MET A 123 -8.79 1.84 0.85
N SER A 124 -9.19 2.49 -0.26
CA SER A 124 -10.00 1.86 -1.31
C SER A 124 -9.27 0.78 -2.10
N TYR A 125 -7.94 0.90 -2.23
CA TYR A 125 -7.10 -0.14 -2.82
C TYR A 125 -6.83 -1.24 -1.79
N ARG A 126 -7.35 -2.44 -2.05
CA ARG A 126 -7.25 -3.63 -1.20
C ARG A 126 -7.22 -4.89 -2.06
N PRO A 127 -6.05 -5.22 -2.65
CA PRO A 127 -5.94 -6.37 -3.54
C PRO A 127 -6.21 -7.66 -2.75
N GLN A 128 -6.73 -8.66 -3.44
CA GLN A 128 -6.95 -10.01 -2.93
C GLN A 128 -6.22 -11.02 -3.81
N ILE A 129 -5.95 -12.18 -3.22
CA ILE A 129 -5.34 -13.30 -3.94
C ILE A 129 -6.34 -13.80 -5.00
N ALA A 130 -5.93 -13.82 -6.26
CA ALA A 130 -6.84 -13.99 -7.39
C ALA A 130 -7.40 -15.42 -7.51
N TRP A 131 -6.71 -16.42 -6.96
CA TRP A 131 -7.14 -17.82 -6.99
C TRP A 131 -7.82 -18.29 -5.70
N LEU A 132 -8.06 -17.38 -4.74
CA LEU A 132 -8.82 -17.66 -3.52
C LEU A 132 -10.25 -17.10 -3.65
N PRO A 133 -11.24 -17.68 -2.93
CA PRO A 133 -12.59 -17.11 -2.92
C PRO A 133 -12.57 -15.65 -2.42
N LEU A 134 -13.36 -14.77 -3.06
CA LEU A 134 -13.48 -13.39 -2.60
C LEU A 134 -13.99 -13.36 -1.17
N THR A 135 -13.29 -12.58 -0.35
CA THR A 135 -13.82 -12.22 0.96
C THR A 135 -15.03 -11.32 0.79
N GLU A 136 -16.04 -11.57 1.61
CA GLU A 136 -17.21 -10.71 1.70
C GLU A 136 -16.77 -9.27 2.01
N ASN A 137 -17.33 -8.31 1.29
CA ASN A 137 -17.05 -6.91 1.55
C ASN A 137 -17.77 -6.45 2.83
N ARG A 138 -17.02 -6.44 3.94
CA ARG A 138 -17.49 -5.91 5.24
C ARG A 138 -17.31 -4.40 5.41
N GLY A 139 -16.72 -3.73 4.42
CA GLY A 139 -16.43 -2.29 4.47
C GLY A 139 -17.50 -1.45 3.81
N THR A 140 -17.65 -0.20 4.27
CA THR A 140 -18.62 0.77 3.73
C THR A 140 -18.09 1.57 2.53
N GLY A 141 -16.78 1.50 2.26
CA GLY A 141 -16.11 2.24 1.19
C GLY A 141 -16.09 1.49 -0.15
N PRO A 142 -15.91 2.22 -1.27
CA PRO A 142 -15.73 1.62 -2.58
C PRO A 142 -14.43 0.82 -2.67
N VAL A 143 -14.43 -0.22 -3.51
CA VAL A 143 -13.25 -1.07 -3.76
C VAL A 143 -12.68 -0.71 -5.11
N GLN A 144 -11.39 -0.41 -5.16
CA GLN A 144 -10.72 -0.27 -6.45
C GLN A 144 -10.57 -1.65 -7.10
N PRO A 145 -10.82 -1.76 -8.41
CA PRO A 145 -10.62 -3.01 -9.13
C PRO A 145 -9.13 -3.38 -9.11
N GLN A 146 -8.83 -4.66 -8.87
CA GLN A 146 -7.50 -5.21 -9.08
C GLN A 146 -7.36 -5.70 -10.53
N GLU A 147 -6.14 -5.72 -11.04
CA GLU A 147 -5.89 -6.12 -12.43
C GLU A 147 -6.11 -7.62 -12.66
N PHE A 148 -5.66 -8.45 -11.71
CA PHE A 148 -5.86 -9.89 -11.77
C PHE A 148 -7.33 -10.25 -11.53
N LYS A 149 -8.00 -10.68 -12.60
CA LYS A 149 -9.36 -11.24 -12.51
C LYS A 149 -9.30 -12.59 -11.83
N GLN A 150 -10.28 -12.87 -10.97
CA GLN A 150 -10.39 -14.20 -10.41
C GLN A 150 -10.76 -15.22 -11.48
N GLY A 151 -10.13 -16.39 -11.44
CA GLY A 151 -10.60 -17.55 -12.17
C GLY A 151 -11.97 -17.96 -11.62
N ASN A 152 -12.95 -18.18 -12.49
CA ASN A 152 -14.32 -18.60 -12.15
C ASN A 152 -14.31 -19.78 -11.15
N THR A 153 -14.35 -19.50 -9.86
CA THR A 153 -14.60 -20.47 -8.79
C THR A 153 -15.80 -19.99 -8.02
N ALA A 154 -16.94 -19.96 -8.71
CA ALA A 154 -18.24 -20.15 -8.08
C ALA A 154 -18.32 -21.59 -7.57
N THR A 155 -17.56 -21.90 -6.53
CA THR A 155 -17.84 -23.02 -5.63
C THR A 155 -17.87 -22.40 -4.25
N ALA A 156 -19.03 -21.82 -3.94
CA ALA A 156 -19.42 -21.52 -2.58
C ALA A 156 -19.24 -22.81 -1.79
N VAL A 157 -18.18 -22.87 -0.98
CA VAL A 157 -18.08 -23.87 0.08
C VAL A 157 -19.07 -23.42 1.13
N ASP A 158 -20.26 -24.03 1.07
CA ASP A 158 -21.29 -24.02 2.10
C ASP A 158 -20.67 -24.58 3.38
N VAL A 159 -20.26 -23.69 4.28
CA VAL A 159 -19.86 -24.06 5.64
C VAL A 159 -21.10 -23.89 6.52
N ARG A 160 -21.75 -25.04 6.76
CA ARG A 160 -22.70 -25.24 7.86
C ARG A 160 -22.04 -25.06 9.21
#